data_AF-A0A820F0I7-F1
#
_entry.id   AF-A0A820F0I7-F1
#
_cell.length_a   1.000
_cell.length_b   1.000
_cell.length_c   1.000
_cell.angle_alpha   90.00
_cell.angle_beta   90.00
_cell.angle_gamma   90.00
#
_symmetry.space_group_name_H-M   'P 1'
#
loop_
_entity.id
_entity.type
_entity.pdbx_description
1 polymer ?
#
loop_
_entity_poly.entity_id
_entity_poly.type
_entity_poly.pdbx_seq_one_letter_code
_entity_poly.pdbx_strand_id
1 'polypeptide(L)'
;MICLDLGHLIFKGGQTNIESQPQKDVFYDAKSTIDDGNDADYIPIKIQLENIQLLYLNKEENWNELRLKQDSPSHLIKPITLTLDFFKSIHIDDTKIPIWKGNAEVSTIESHISDTRLFGLLQVIYTIPTPEIGQRDEKEVELNLLLKNKERPPSTKHTYETIEKMTPVKKILYEQIEEEEKTNRAQ
;
A
#
# COMPACT_ATOMS: atom_id res chain seq x y z
N MET A 1 0.29 -28.36 -11.69
CA MET A 1 0.22 -26.92 -12.06
C MET A 1 -0.83 -26.29 -11.17
N ILE A 2 -0.59 -25.10 -10.62
CA ILE A 2 -1.60 -24.39 -9.82
C ILE A 2 -2.28 -23.35 -10.70
N CYS A 3 -3.61 -23.32 -10.66
CA CYS A 3 -4.42 -22.37 -11.39
C CYS A 3 -5.29 -21.60 -10.40
N LEU A 4 -5.15 -20.28 -10.39
CA LEU A 4 -6.01 -19.36 -9.64
C LEU A 4 -7.06 -18.82 -10.61
N ASP A 5 -8.32 -19.10 -10.33
CA ASP A 5 -9.46 -18.53 -11.03
C ASP A 5 -10.10 -17.48 -10.12
N LEU A 6 -10.14 -16.24 -10.61
CA LEU A 6 -10.69 -15.11 -9.87
C LEU A 6 -12.21 -14.99 -10.03
N GLY A 7 -12.83 -15.82 -10.86
CA GLY A 7 -14.28 -15.86 -11.03
C GLY A 7 -14.83 -14.58 -11.65
N HIS A 8 -15.87 -14.02 -11.04
CA HIS A 8 -16.62 -12.88 -11.56
C HIS A 8 -16.57 -11.67 -10.63
N LEU A 9 -16.04 -10.56 -11.15
CA LEU A 9 -16.05 -9.28 -10.46
C LEU A 9 -17.40 -8.58 -10.72
N ILE A 10 -18.13 -8.32 -9.65
CA ILE A 10 -19.38 -7.59 -9.64
C ILE A 10 -19.15 -6.24 -8.98
N PHE A 11 -19.41 -5.17 -9.73
CA PHE A 11 -19.35 -3.82 -9.23
C PHE A 11 -20.78 -3.31 -8.97
N LYS A 12 -21.11 -3.07 -7.71
CA LYS A 12 -22.38 -2.45 -7.31
C LYS A 12 -22.11 -0.96 -7.14
N GLY A 13 -22.00 -0.26 -8.27
CA GLY A 13 -21.86 1.20 -8.28
C GLY A 13 -23.07 1.84 -7.60
N GLY A 14 -22.82 2.73 -6.65
CA GLY A 14 -23.89 3.52 -6.04
C GLY A 14 -24.58 4.36 -7.11
N GLN A 15 -25.91 4.26 -7.19
CA GLN A 15 -26.69 5.26 -7.91
C GLN A 15 -26.49 6.60 -7.20
N THR A 16 -25.57 7.42 -7.69
CA THR A 16 -25.60 8.85 -7.38
C THR A 16 -26.58 9.45 -8.36
N ASN A 17 -27.84 9.57 -7.93
CA ASN A 17 -28.79 10.46 -8.59
C ASN A 17 -28.30 11.89 -8.27
N ILE A 18 -27.35 12.40 -9.04
CA ILE A 18 -26.88 13.78 -8.96
C ILE A 18 -27.86 14.62 -9.79
N GLU A 19 -29.13 14.61 -9.41
CA GLU A 19 -30.07 15.65 -9.78
C GLU A 19 -30.51 16.32 -8.49
N SER A 20 -29.79 17.40 -8.15
CA SER A 20 -30.27 18.56 -7.40
C SER A 20 -31.11 18.29 -6.15
N GLN A 21 -30.47 18.26 -4.98
CA GLN A 21 -31.02 18.91 -3.78
C GLN A 21 -29.97 19.15 -2.69
N PRO A 22 -30.09 20.26 -1.93
CA PRO A 22 -29.11 20.66 -0.93
C PRO A 22 -29.33 19.90 0.37
N GLN A 23 -28.22 19.53 1.00
CA GLN A 23 -28.02 19.39 2.45
C GLN A 23 -29.10 18.61 3.26
N LYS A 24 -28.60 17.52 3.87
CA LYS A 24 -29.15 16.74 5.01
C LYS A 24 -29.99 15.52 4.64
N ASP A 25 -29.67 14.46 5.38
CA ASP A 25 -30.42 13.22 5.54
C ASP A 25 -30.31 12.20 4.38
N VAL A 26 -29.09 11.76 4.09
CA VAL A 26 -28.92 10.42 3.49
C VAL A 26 -28.50 9.46 4.60
N PHE A 27 -29.51 8.82 5.21
CA PHE A 27 -29.32 7.61 6.00
C PHE A 27 -28.77 6.54 5.07
N TYR A 28 -27.45 6.34 5.07
CA TYR A 28 -26.86 5.11 4.56
C TYR A 28 -27.07 4.05 5.63
N ASP A 29 -28.19 3.33 5.57
CA ASP A 29 -28.39 2.08 6.30
C ASP A 29 -27.59 0.96 5.61
N ALA A 30 -26.28 1.16 5.55
CA ALA A 30 -25.34 0.05 5.52
C ALA A 30 -24.82 0.01 6.95
N LYS A 31 -25.18 -1.04 7.68
CA LYS A 31 -24.57 -1.39 8.96
C LYS A 31 -23.08 -1.68 8.71
N SER A 32 -22.30 -0.64 8.45
CA SER A 32 -20.88 -0.65 8.15
C SER A 32 -20.17 -0.93 9.47
N THR A 33 -19.39 -2.01 9.51
CA THR A 33 -18.64 -2.44 10.72
C THR A 33 -17.39 -1.55 10.96
N ILE A 34 -17.41 -0.30 10.49
CA ILE A 34 -16.46 0.75 10.85
C ILE A 34 -17.30 1.84 11.52
N ASP A 35 -17.63 1.63 12.80
CA ASP A 35 -18.32 2.61 13.65
C ASP A 35 -17.32 3.68 14.12
N ASP A 36 -16.72 4.40 13.16
CA ASP A 36 -15.97 5.62 13.42
C ASP A 36 -16.79 6.75 12.81
N GLY A 37 -17.37 7.61 13.66
CA GLY A 37 -18.43 8.58 13.38
C GLY A 37 -18.23 9.65 12.29
N ASN A 38 -17.35 9.44 11.30
CA ASN A 38 -17.07 10.32 10.17
C ASN A 38 -17.33 9.64 8.82
N ASP A 39 -18.38 8.81 8.70
CA ASP A 39 -18.78 8.20 7.42
C ASP A 39 -19.22 9.25 6.37
N ALA A 40 -19.52 10.49 6.78
CA ALA A 40 -19.88 11.59 5.90
C ALA A 40 -18.73 12.04 4.97
N ASP A 41 -17.48 11.78 5.35
CA ASP A 41 -16.30 12.23 4.59
C ASP A 41 -15.88 11.22 3.51
N TYR A 42 -16.65 10.15 3.31
CA TYR A 42 -16.27 9.04 2.46
C TYR A 42 -17.36 8.66 1.46
N ILE A 43 -16.93 8.39 0.22
CA ILE A 43 -17.78 7.87 -0.85
C ILE A 43 -17.70 6.34 -0.85
N PRO A 44 -18.81 5.62 -0.59
CA PRO A 44 -18.82 4.16 -0.54
C PRO A 44 -18.73 3.53 -1.94
N ILE A 45 -18.01 2.42 -2.03
CA ILE A 45 -17.78 1.61 -3.23
C ILE A 45 -17.94 0.15 -2.85
N LYS A 46 -19.00 -0.50 -3.34
CA LYS A 46 -19.29 -1.90 -3.06
C LYS A 46 -18.82 -2.79 -4.21
N ILE A 47 -17.92 -3.72 -3.89
CA ILE A 47 -17.36 -4.69 -4.83
C ILE A 47 -17.64 -6.09 -4.28
N GLN A 48 -18.02 -7.01 -5.16
CA GLN A 48 -18.20 -8.40 -4.81
C GLN A 48 -17.48 -9.26 -5.84
N LEU A 49 -16.65 -10.19 -5.39
CA LEU A 49 -15.94 -11.14 -6.24
C LEU A 49 -16.49 -12.53 -5.94
N GLU A 50 -17.14 -13.14 -6.93
CA GLU A 50 -17.82 -14.43 -6.80
C GLU A 50 -17.03 -15.54 -7.49
N ASN A 51 -17.14 -16.76 -6.97
CA ASN A 51 -16.51 -17.97 -7.51
C ASN A 51 -14.98 -17.91 -7.62
N ILE A 52 -14.32 -17.28 -6.64
CA ILE A 52 -12.86 -17.34 -6.53
C ILE A 52 -12.49 -18.76 -6.14
N GLN A 53 -11.59 -19.39 -6.88
CA GLN A 53 -11.22 -20.78 -6.62
C GLN A 53 -9.76 -21.04 -6.96
N LEU A 54 -9.17 -22.01 -6.26
CA LEU A 54 -7.79 -22.41 -6.45
C LEU A 54 -7.74 -23.89 -6.78
N LEU A 55 -7.20 -24.22 -7.94
CA LEU A 55 -7.15 -25.57 -8.50
C LEU A 55 -5.71 -26.07 -8.56
N TYR A 56 -5.52 -27.34 -8.20
CA TYR A 56 -4.31 -28.09 -8.43
C TYR A 56 -4.55 -29.08 -9.57
N LEU A 57 -3.88 -28.87 -10.69
CA LEU A 57 -4.07 -29.60 -11.93
C LEU A 57 -2.94 -30.59 -12.16
N ASN A 58 -3.30 -31.82 -12.50
CA ASN A 58 -2.39 -32.80 -13.05
C ASN A 58 -2.10 -32.50 -14.53
N LYS A 59 -1.04 -33.09 -15.09
CA LYS A 59 -0.53 -32.74 -16.44
C LYS A 59 -1.53 -32.98 -17.58
N GLU A 60 -2.54 -33.81 -17.37
CA GLU A 60 -3.53 -34.21 -18.38
C GLU A 60 -4.91 -33.58 -18.15
N GLU A 61 -5.07 -32.78 -17.09
CA GLU A 61 -6.35 -32.23 -16.68
C GLU A 61 -6.65 -30.88 -17.32
N ASN A 62 -7.87 -30.72 -17.85
CA ASN A 62 -8.34 -29.46 -18.43
C ASN A 62 -8.89 -28.53 -17.34
N TRP A 63 -8.18 -27.44 -17.06
CA TRP A 63 -8.56 -26.44 -16.06
C TRP A 63 -9.93 -25.80 -16.33
N ASN A 64 -10.28 -25.59 -17.61
CA ASN A 64 -11.52 -24.90 -17.99
C ASN A 64 -12.76 -25.78 -17.73
N GLU A 65 -12.62 -27.10 -17.75
CA GLU A 65 -13.70 -28.03 -17.42
C GLU A 65 -13.82 -28.26 -15.91
N LEU A 66 -12.68 -28.29 -15.21
CA LEU A 66 -12.65 -28.52 -13.77
C LEU A 66 -13.18 -27.32 -12.97
N ARG A 67 -12.95 -26.10 -13.44
CA ARG A 67 -13.45 -24.87 -12.82
C ARG A 67 -14.98 -24.73 -12.82
N LEU A 68 -15.66 -25.46 -13.71
CA LEU A 68 -17.12 -25.48 -13.81
C LEU A 68 -17.75 -26.47 -12.82
N LYS A 69 -16.96 -27.40 -12.28
CA LYS A 69 -17.43 -28.39 -11.31
C LYS A 69 -17.31 -27.77 -9.91
N GLN A 70 -18.44 -27.52 -9.25
CA GLN A 70 -18.46 -26.93 -7.90
C GLN A 70 -17.68 -27.72 -6.85
N ASP A 71 -17.62 -29.04 -7.01
CA ASP A 71 -16.86 -29.91 -6.11
C ASP A 71 -16.03 -30.88 -6.94
N SER A 72 -14.71 -30.73 -6.86
CA SER A 72 -13.75 -31.63 -7.50
C SER A 72 -12.56 -31.80 -6.58
N PRO A 73 -11.96 -33.01 -6.50
CA PRO A 73 -10.78 -33.27 -5.69
C PRO A 73 -9.55 -32.46 -6.14
N SER A 74 -9.60 -31.82 -7.30
CA SER A 74 -8.57 -30.89 -7.77
C SER A 74 -8.66 -29.50 -7.12
N HIS A 75 -9.74 -29.17 -6.40
CA HIS A 75 -9.84 -27.90 -5.67
C HIS A 75 -8.95 -27.93 -4.42
N LEU A 76 -8.05 -26.96 -4.33
CA LEU A 76 -7.37 -26.60 -3.09
C LEU A 76 -8.25 -25.69 -2.24
N ILE A 77 -8.95 -24.77 -2.90
CA ILE A 77 -9.95 -23.88 -2.31
C ILE A 77 -11.19 -24.00 -3.19
N LYS A 78 -12.31 -24.44 -2.59
CA LYS A 78 -13.63 -24.48 -3.24
C LYS A 78 -14.05 -23.05 -3.64
N PRO A 79 -15.01 -22.86 -4.57
CA PRO A 79 -15.50 -21.53 -4.91
C PRO A 79 -15.91 -20.72 -3.67
N ILE A 80 -15.23 -19.60 -3.44
CA ILE A 80 -15.53 -18.66 -2.34
C ILE A 80 -16.00 -17.32 -2.90
N THR A 81 -16.71 -16.57 -2.06
CA THR A 81 -17.15 -15.22 -2.34
C THR A 81 -16.44 -14.24 -1.41
N LEU A 82 -15.92 -13.16 -1.99
CA LEU A 82 -15.29 -12.05 -1.28
C LEU A 82 -16.11 -10.79 -1.50
N THR A 83 -16.61 -10.21 -0.42
CA THR A 83 -17.30 -8.91 -0.43
C THR A 83 -16.35 -7.85 0.08
N LEU A 84 -16.16 -6.78 -0.69
CA LEU A 84 -15.30 -5.66 -0.36
C LEU A 84 -16.13 -4.38 -0.31
N ASP A 85 -16.18 -3.78 0.87
CA ASP A 85 -16.72 -2.43 1.07
C ASP A 85 -15.54 -1.47 1.14
N PHE A 86 -15.23 -0.82 0.02
CA PHE A 86 -14.25 0.27 -0.02
C PHE A 86 -14.93 1.61 0.17
N PHE A 87 -14.20 2.56 0.72
CA PHE A 87 -14.64 3.93 0.76
C PHE A 87 -13.47 4.86 0.45
N LYS A 88 -13.74 5.85 -0.40
CA LYS A 88 -12.77 6.86 -0.81
C LYS A 88 -13.06 8.17 -0.08
N SER A 89 -12.06 8.75 0.57
CA SER A 89 -12.20 10.06 1.21
C SER A 89 -12.52 11.15 0.18
N ILE A 90 -13.43 12.04 0.54
CA ILE A 90 -13.72 13.29 -0.17
C ILE A 90 -12.59 14.31 0.06
N HIS A 91 -11.91 14.19 1.20
CA HIS A 91 -10.80 15.05 1.62
C HIS A 91 -9.47 14.34 1.36
N ILE A 92 -8.91 14.54 0.16
CA ILE A 92 -7.65 13.90 -0.26
C ILE A 92 -6.43 14.61 0.34
N ASP A 93 -6.57 15.91 0.67
CA ASP A 93 -5.47 16.77 1.12
C ASP A 93 -5.29 16.79 2.65
N ASP A 94 -6.26 16.26 3.41
CA ASP A 94 -6.15 16.20 4.87
C ASP A 94 -5.42 14.93 5.31
N THR A 95 -4.19 15.11 5.79
CA THR A 95 -3.35 14.03 6.33
C THR A 95 -3.96 13.25 7.50
N LYS A 96 -5.02 13.77 8.14
CA LYS A 96 -5.70 13.10 9.25
C LYS A 96 -6.75 12.10 8.79
N ILE A 97 -7.18 12.15 7.52
CA ILE A 97 -8.24 11.32 6.96
C ILE A 97 -7.62 10.34 5.94
N PRO A 98 -7.68 9.01 6.16
CA PRO A 98 -7.25 8.03 5.19
C PRO A 98 -7.90 8.23 3.82
N ILE A 99 -7.11 8.28 2.74
CA ILE A 99 -7.64 8.43 1.38
C ILE A 99 -8.56 7.27 1.02
N TRP A 100 -8.24 6.07 1.51
CA TRP A 100 -9.04 4.87 1.34
C TRP A 100 -9.21 4.18 2.68
N LYS A 101 -10.43 3.74 2.95
CA LYS A 101 -10.74 2.76 4.00
C LYS A 101 -11.49 1.60 3.35
N GLY A 102 -11.43 0.43 3.95
CA GLY A 102 -12.25 -0.66 3.45
C GLY A 102 -12.31 -1.84 4.38
N ASN A 103 -13.39 -2.59 4.25
CA ASN A 103 -13.58 -3.87 4.89
C ASN A 103 -13.66 -4.96 3.83
N ALA A 104 -13.16 -6.13 4.19
CA ALA A 104 -13.29 -7.33 3.40
C ALA A 104 -14.00 -8.38 4.26
N GLU A 105 -15.11 -8.91 3.74
CA GLU A 105 -15.77 -10.09 4.28
C GLU A 105 -15.55 -11.24 3.30
N VAL A 106 -14.97 -12.33 3.80
CA VAL A 106 -14.75 -13.54 3.02
C VAL A 106 -15.66 -14.64 3.56
N SER A 107 -16.32 -15.37 2.66
CA SER A 107 -17.07 -16.56 3.05
C SER A 107 -16.15 -17.60 3.69
N THR A 108 -16.69 -18.48 4.54
CA THR A 108 -15.94 -19.57 5.17
C THR A 108 -15.10 -20.34 4.15
N ILE A 109 -13.80 -20.42 4.39
CA ILE A 109 -12.85 -21.12 3.52
C ILE A 109 -12.64 -22.53 4.06
N GLU A 110 -13.00 -23.54 3.27
CA GLU A 110 -12.67 -24.94 3.53
C GLU A 110 -11.63 -25.40 2.52
N SER A 111 -10.49 -25.93 3.00
CA SER A 111 -9.41 -26.42 2.15
C SER A 111 -8.91 -27.78 2.62
N HIS A 112 -8.84 -28.74 1.70
CA HIS A 112 -8.23 -30.06 1.92
C HIS A 112 -6.97 -30.16 1.07
N ILE A 113 -5.82 -29.92 1.69
CA ILE A 113 -4.53 -29.81 1.01
C ILE A 113 -3.60 -30.90 1.52
N SER A 114 -3.07 -31.73 0.63
CA SER A 114 -2.00 -32.68 0.96
C SER A 114 -0.63 -31.99 0.95
N ASP A 115 0.36 -32.56 1.64
CA ASP A 115 1.71 -32.00 1.73
C ASP A 115 2.30 -31.67 0.35
N THR A 116 2.15 -32.56 -0.63
CA THR A 116 2.63 -32.35 -2.00
C THR A 116 2.00 -31.12 -2.65
N ARG A 117 0.70 -30.89 -2.42
CA ARG A 117 -0.03 -29.73 -2.95
C ARG A 117 0.37 -28.44 -2.23
N LEU A 118 0.62 -28.52 -0.93
CA LEU A 118 1.09 -27.39 -0.12
C LEU A 118 2.47 -26.91 -0.59
N PHE A 119 3.41 -27.81 -0.87
CA PHE A 119 4.71 -27.43 -1.43
C PHE A 119 4.58 -26.71 -2.77
N GLY A 120 3.67 -27.17 -3.63
CA GLY A 120 3.35 -26.47 -4.87
C GLY A 120 2.83 -25.05 -4.63
N LEU A 121 1.95 -24.86 -3.62
CA LEU A 121 1.40 -23.55 -3.28
C LEU A 121 2.47 -22.60 -2.75
N LEU A 122 3.35 -23.09 -1.87
CA LEU A 122 4.45 -22.30 -1.34
C LEU A 122 5.36 -21.80 -2.46
N GLN A 123 5.64 -22.63 -3.47
CA GLN A 123 6.42 -22.20 -4.63
C GLN A 123 5.78 -20.99 -5.33
N VAL A 124 4.44 -20.95 -5.46
CA VAL A 124 3.73 -19.80 -6.03
C VAL A 124 3.85 -18.57 -5.13
N ILE A 125 3.68 -18.72 -3.82
CA ILE A 125 3.82 -17.61 -2.87
C ILE A 125 5.22 -16.97 -2.98
N TYR A 126 6.28 -17.78 -3.11
CA TYR A 126 7.64 -17.28 -3.29
C TYR A 126 7.89 -16.59 -4.64
N THR A 127 7.01 -16.77 -5.63
CA THR A 127 7.09 -16.05 -6.91
C THR A 127 6.36 -14.72 -6.92
N ILE A 128 5.51 -14.44 -5.91
CA ILE A 128 4.85 -13.14 -5.80
C ILE A 128 5.95 -12.10 -5.54
N PRO A 129 6.09 -11.08 -6.42
CA PRO A 129 7.10 -10.07 -6.23
C PRO A 129 6.82 -9.37 -4.91
N THR A 130 7.81 -9.40 -4.01
CA THR A 130 7.75 -8.53 -2.85
C THR A 130 7.97 -7.10 -3.36
N PRO A 131 7.25 -6.11 -2.81
CA PRO A 131 7.60 -4.73 -3.09
C PRO A 131 9.08 -4.58 -2.72
N GLU A 132 9.88 -3.97 -3.60
CA GLU A 132 11.19 -3.50 -3.19
C GLU A 132 10.92 -2.65 -1.95
N ILE A 133 11.30 -3.18 -0.78
CA ILE A 133 11.41 -2.39 0.42
C ILE A 133 12.52 -1.44 0.01
N GLY A 134 12.13 -0.27 -0.49
CA GLY A 134 13.05 0.77 -0.90
C GLY A 134 14.05 0.80 0.23
N GLN A 135 15.31 0.48 -0.10
CA GLN A 135 16.39 0.60 0.84
C GLN A 135 16.17 1.99 1.41
N ARG A 136 15.69 2.09 2.66
CA ARG A 136 15.64 3.37 3.35
C ARG A 136 17.10 3.77 3.28
N ASP A 137 17.39 4.71 2.39
CA ASP A 137 18.72 4.89 1.84
C ASP A 137 19.67 4.82 3.03
N GLU A 138 20.63 3.89 3.01
CA GLU A 138 21.62 3.84 4.09
C GLU A 138 22.25 5.24 4.28
N LYS A 139 22.25 6.02 3.19
CA LYS A 139 22.55 7.46 3.13
C LYS A 139 21.61 8.36 3.92
N GLU A 140 20.30 8.12 3.99
CA GLU A 140 19.37 8.87 4.84
C GLU A 140 19.59 8.54 6.33
N VAL A 141 19.84 7.28 6.67
CA VAL A 141 20.18 6.89 8.06
C VAL A 141 21.52 7.50 8.46
N GLU A 142 22.52 7.46 7.57
CA GLU A 142 23.85 8.04 7.77
C GLU A 142 23.82 9.58 7.79
N LEU A 143 23.00 10.22 6.94
CA LEU A 143 22.78 11.67 6.95
C LEU A 143 22.08 12.11 8.24
N ASN A 144 21.08 11.35 8.70
CA ASN A 144 20.41 11.62 9.98
C ASN A 144 21.35 11.40 11.18
N LEU A 145 22.26 10.42 11.13
CA LEU A 145 23.31 10.22 12.13
C LEU A 145 24.35 11.36 12.11
N LEU A 146 24.74 11.83 10.92
CA LEU A 146 25.66 12.96 10.74
C LEU A 146 25.05 14.29 11.21
N LEU A 147 23.77 14.52 10.93
CA LEU A 147 23.04 15.71 11.38
C LEU A 147 22.86 15.71 12.91
N LYS A 148 22.56 14.57 13.51
CA LYS A 148 22.48 14.41 14.98
C LYS A 148 23.82 14.62 15.68
N ASN A 149 24.93 14.35 14.99
CA ASN A 149 26.28 14.63 15.49
C ASN A 149 26.75 16.06 15.25
N LYS A 150 26.07 16.85 14.40
CA LYS A 150 26.41 18.25 14.10
C LYS A 150 25.88 19.24 15.14
N GLU A 151 25.01 18.79 16.05
CA GLU A 151 24.49 19.61 17.16
C GLU A 151 25.44 19.73 18.37
N ARG A 152 26.65 19.14 18.30
CA ARG A 152 27.70 19.49 19.26
C ARG A 152 28.53 20.66 18.73
N PRO A 153 28.56 21.81 19.42
CA PRO A 153 29.38 22.94 18.98
C PRO A 153 30.85 22.53 18.96
N PRO A 154 31.61 22.80 17.88
CA PRO A 154 33.01 22.45 17.81
C PRO A 154 33.83 23.36 18.73
N SER A 155 34.46 22.75 19.74
CA SER A 155 35.62 23.33 20.43
C SER A 155 36.67 23.69 19.38
N THR A 156 37.02 24.97 19.35
CA THR A 156 37.91 25.60 18.38
C THR A 156 39.27 24.91 18.30
N LYS A 157 39.76 24.74 17.06
CA LYS A 157 41.15 24.66 16.56
C LYS A 157 41.32 23.47 15.63
N HIS A 158 41.36 23.71 14.32
CA HIS A 158 42.22 23.09 13.29
C HIS A 158 41.65 23.48 11.92
N THR A 159 41.94 24.69 11.43
CA THR A 159 41.23 25.28 10.27
C THR A 159 42.05 25.38 8.98
N TYR A 160 43.33 25.01 8.93
CA TYR A 160 44.14 25.32 7.72
C TYR A 160 44.27 24.19 6.70
N GLU A 161 44.05 22.92 7.06
CA GLU A 161 44.27 21.79 6.14
C GLU A 161 43.05 21.44 5.26
N THR A 162 41.85 21.93 5.60
CA THR A 162 40.60 21.53 4.92
C THR A 162 40.31 22.39 3.68
N ILE A 163 40.80 23.64 3.65
CA ILE A 163 40.48 24.60 2.57
C ILE A 163 41.28 24.26 1.30
N GLU A 164 42.51 23.75 1.40
CA GLU A 164 43.32 23.35 0.24
C GLU A 164 42.76 22.14 -0.52
N LYS A 165 41.98 21.28 0.15
CA LYS A 165 41.40 20.08 -0.47
C LYS A 165 40.01 20.31 -1.07
N MET A 166 39.51 21.54 -1.05
CA MET A 166 38.19 21.84 -1.61
C MET A 166 38.20 22.02 -3.11
N THR A 167 37.15 21.52 -3.75
CA THR A 167 36.87 21.80 -5.16
C THR A 167 36.63 23.31 -5.35
N PRO A 168 37.01 23.89 -6.50
CA PRO A 168 36.93 25.35 -6.73
C PRO A 168 35.54 25.94 -6.47
N VAL A 169 34.50 25.20 -6.84
CA VAL A 169 33.09 25.60 -6.65
C VAL A 169 32.74 25.69 -5.16
N LYS A 170 33.23 24.77 -4.33
CA LYS A 170 33.00 24.82 -2.88
C LYS A 170 33.73 26.01 -2.27
N LYS A 171 34.95 26.30 -2.70
CA LYS A 171 35.73 27.43 -2.18
C LYS A 171 35.01 28.77 -2.39
N ILE A 172 34.44 28.99 -3.58
CA ILE A 172 33.67 30.20 -3.90
C ILE A 172 32.43 30.33 -3.01
N LEU A 173 31.70 29.22 -2.80
CA LEU A 173 30.52 29.22 -1.93
C LEU A 173 30.88 29.55 -0.47
N TYR A 174 32.02 29.06 0.02
CA TYR A 174 32.50 29.38 1.38
C TYR A 174 32.87 30.85 1.53
N GLU A 175 33.54 31.44 0.53
CA GLU A 175 33.88 32.86 0.53
C GLU A 175 32.63 33.75 0.49
N GLN A 176 31.61 33.37 -0.29
CA GLN A 176 30.32 34.08 -0.35
C GLN A 176 29.55 34.02 0.98
N ILE A 177 29.55 32.86 1.65
CA ILE A 177 28.89 32.69 2.96
C ILE A 177 29.61 33.52 4.04
N GLU A 178 30.95 33.58 4.01
CA GLU A 178 31.70 34.40 4.96
C GLU A 178 31.45 35.91 4.77
N GLU A 179 31.27 36.38 3.53
CA GLU A 179 30.94 37.78 3.25
C GLU A 179 29.51 38.15 3.66
N GLU A 180 28.55 37.25 3.43
CA GLU A 180 27.17 37.43 3.92
C GLU A 180 27.13 37.48 5.45
N GLU A 181 27.87 36.62 6.14
CA GLU A 181 27.95 36.63 7.61
C GLU A 181 28.63 37.89 8.17
N LYS A 182 29.61 38.48 7.47
CA LYS A 182 30.24 39.74 7.89
C LYS A 182 29.30 40.93 7.69
N THR A 183 28.52 40.92 6.61
CA THR A 183 27.55 41.97 6.30
C THR A 183 26.39 41.96 7.30
N ASN A 184 25.92 40.77 7.70
CA ASN A 184 24.83 40.62 8.68
C ASN A 184 25.22 40.94 10.12
N ARG A 185 26.53 40.98 10.45
CA ARG A 185 27.01 41.39 11.78
C ARG A 185 27.27 42.89 11.91
N ALA A 186 27.16 43.64 10.81
CA ALA A 186 27.42 45.09 10.78
C ALA A 186 26.13 45.94 10.72
N GLN A 187 24.95 45.32 10.69
CA GLN A 187 23.63 45.95 10.84
C GLN A 187 23.04 45.65 12.23
#